data_AF-A0A1H0ZQ12-F1
#
_entry.id   AF-A0A1H0ZQ12-F1
#
_cell.length_a   1.000
_cell.length_b   1.000
_cell.length_c   1.000
_cell.angle_alpha   90.00
_cell.angle_beta   90.00
_cell.angle_gamma   90.00
#
_symmetry.space_group_name_H-M   'P 1'
#
loop_
_entity.id
_entity.type
_entity.pdbx_description
1 polymer ?
#
loop_
_entity_poly.entity_id
_entity_poly.type
_entity_poly.pdbx_seq_one_letter_code
_entity_poly.pdbx_strand_id
1 'polypeptide(L)'
;MTDQANPSAAPASPEDAFRKMSAAMVPHMYFNGFAIAYGPADVTIFLNQNENVVGKLSLSHETLRSLRDKLVEGIQEFDKAAGLSLPSSDDISNSLQKAGAVVVPRG
;
A
#
# COMPACT_ATOMS: atom_id res chain seq x y z
N MET A 1 35.50 35.32 -23.19
CA MET A 1 34.21 34.63 -23.38
C MET A 1 34.39 33.22 -22.86
N THR A 2 33.96 32.94 -21.63
CA THR A 2 34.02 31.60 -21.02
C THR A 2 32.66 30.96 -21.16
N ASP A 3 32.61 29.93 -22.00
CA ASP A 3 31.47 29.06 -22.24
C ASP A 3 31.23 28.23 -20.98
N GLN A 4 30.23 28.62 -20.18
CA GLN A 4 29.84 27.91 -18.97
C GLN A 4 28.86 26.82 -19.38
N ALA A 5 29.39 25.62 -19.60
CA ALA A 5 28.62 24.43 -19.95
C ALA A 5 27.53 24.20 -18.89
N ASN A 6 26.28 24.43 -19.29
CA ASN A 6 25.10 24.08 -18.52
C ASN A 6 25.04 22.55 -18.40
N PRO A 7 25.16 21.94 -17.21
CA PRO A 7 25.05 20.49 -17.10
C PRO A 7 23.61 20.10 -17.42
N SER A 8 23.42 19.54 -18.61
CA SER A 8 22.20 18.89 -19.04
C SER A 8 21.74 17.93 -17.95
N ALA A 9 20.57 18.20 -17.37
CA ALA A 9 19.96 17.35 -16.37
C ALA A 9 19.70 15.97 -16.98
N ALA A 10 20.56 15.01 -16.67
CA ALA A 10 20.36 13.61 -17.03
C ALA A 10 18.96 13.15 -16.55
N PRO A 11 18.27 12.29 -17.31
CA PRO A 11 16.99 11.75 -16.88
C PRO A 11 17.19 11.02 -15.55
N ALA A 12 16.43 11.43 -14.52
CA ALA A 12 16.54 10.85 -13.19
C ALA A 12 16.30 9.33 -13.28
N SER A 13 17.29 8.54 -12.88
CA SER A 13 17.12 7.09 -12.82
C SER A 13 16.07 6.73 -11.78
N PRO A 14 15.39 5.56 -11.88
CA PRO A 14 14.50 5.07 -10.83
C PRO A 14 15.18 5.01 -9.46
N GLU A 15 16.50 4.75 -9.44
CA GLU A 15 17.34 4.74 -8.24
C GLU A 15 17.50 6.15 -7.64
N ASP A 16 17.63 7.20 -8.46
CA ASP A 16 17.66 8.59 -7.99
C ASP A 16 16.30 9.03 -7.43
N ALA A 17 15.20 8.57 -8.02
CA ALA A 17 13.86 8.82 -7.50
C ALA A 17 13.64 8.12 -6.14
N PHE A 18 14.04 6.86 -6.03
CA PHE A 18 13.99 6.11 -4.77
C PHE A 18 14.87 6.76 -3.70
N ARG A 19 16.11 7.14 -4.05
CA ARG A 19 17.03 7.84 -3.14
C ARG A 19 16.47 9.18 -2.65
N LYS A 20 15.78 9.93 -3.51
CA LYS A 20 15.10 11.18 -3.14
C LYS A 20 13.90 10.94 -2.23
N MET A 21 13.11 9.89 -2.47
CA MET A 21 12.02 9.51 -1.56
C MET A 21 12.55 9.04 -0.20
N SER A 22 13.68 8.32 -0.17
CA SER A 22 14.35 7.89 1.05
C SER A 22 15.04 9.04 1.80
N ALA A 23 15.44 10.10 1.09
CA ALA A 23 16.04 11.30 1.67
C ALA A 23 15.00 12.30 2.19
N ALA A 24 13.77 12.28 1.64
CA ALA A 24 12.64 12.90 2.29
C ALA A 24 12.40 12.16 3.61
N MET A 25 12.29 12.89 4.73
CA MET A 25 11.95 12.30 6.03
C MET A 25 10.49 11.85 6.02
N VAL A 26 10.16 10.85 5.21
CA VAL A 26 8.86 10.19 5.21
C VAL A 26 8.86 9.27 6.42
N PRO A 27 7.98 9.48 7.41
CA PRO A 27 7.90 8.62 8.57
C PRO A 27 7.66 7.18 8.13
N HIS A 28 8.59 6.27 8.44
CA HIS A 28 8.35 4.85 8.24
C HIS A 28 7.40 4.36 9.33
N MET A 29 6.26 3.81 8.92
CA MET A 29 5.21 3.35 9.80
C MET A 29 4.85 1.92 9.46
N TYR A 30 5.01 1.02 10.43
CA TYR A 30 4.49 -0.33 10.33
C TYR A 30 3.02 -0.34 10.75
N PHE A 31 2.19 -1.03 9.97
CA PHE A 31 0.80 -1.30 10.29
C PHE A 31 0.49 -2.74 9.89
N ASN A 32 -0.37 -3.40 10.66
CA ASN A 32 -0.79 -4.79 10.43
C ASN A 32 -2.30 -4.93 10.19
N GLY A 33 -3.03 -3.81 10.20
CA GLY A 33 -4.43 -3.76 9.82
C GLY A 33 -4.77 -2.42 9.21
N PHE A 34 -5.94 -2.36 8.58
CA PHE A 34 -6.51 -1.10 8.10
C PHE A 34 -8.03 -1.16 8.11
N ALA A 35 -8.67 0.01 8.13
CA ALA A 35 -10.10 0.17 7.94
C ALA A 35 -10.35 1.25 6.88
N ILE A 36 -11.39 1.08 6.06
CA ILE A 36 -11.74 2.01 4.99
C ILE A 36 -13.09 2.67 5.30
N ALA A 37 -13.11 3.99 5.27
CA ALA A 37 -14.33 4.80 5.34
C ALA A 37 -14.52 5.58 4.04
N TYR A 38 -15.75 5.63 3.55
CA TYR A 38 -16.11 6.29 2.30
C TYR A 38 -16.86 7.58 2.58
N GLY A 39 -16.36 8.68 2.05
CA GLY A 39 -17.04 9.97 1.98
C GLY A 39 -17.70 10.18 0.61
N PRO A 40 -18.43 11.30 0.42
CA PRO A 40 -19.10 11.61 -0.84
C PRO A 40 -18.14 11.88 -2.01
N ALA A 41 -16.90 12.28 -1.73
CA ALA A 41 -15.91 12.67 -2.74
C ALA A 41 -14.50 12.07 -2.48
N ASP A 42 -14.28 11.52 -1.31
CA ASP A 42 -13.00 11.04 -0.84
C ASP A 42 -13.14 9.72 -0.07
N VAL A 43 -12.00 9.03 0.07
CA VAL A 43 -11.89 7.80 0.83
C VAL A 43 -10.81 7.98 1.88
N THR A 44 -11.12 7.57 3.11
CA THR A 44 -10.17 7.59 4.22
C THR A 44 -9.78 6.17 4.58
N ILE A 45 -8.48 5.88 4.59
CA ILE A 45 -7.92 4.63 5.10
C ILE A 45 -7.28 4.92 6.45
N PHE A 46 -7.77 4.26 7.50
CA PHE A 46 -7.15 4.23 8.81
C PHE A 46 -6.15 3.07 8.86
N LEU A 47 -4.91 3.36 9.23
CA LEU A 47 -3.86 2.36 9.40
C LEU A 47 -3.76 2.00 10.87
N ASN A 48 -3.84 0.71 11.16
CA ASN A 48 -3.87 0.19 12.53
C ASN A 48 -2.60 -0.61 12.82
N GLN A 49 -2.06 -0.40 14.01
CA GLN A 49 -1.07 -1.28 14.62
C GLN A 49 -1.72 -1.92 15.85
N ASN A 50 -2.09 -3.19 15.70
CA ASN A 50 -2.97 -3.89 16.64
C ASN A 50 -4.31 -3.14 16.78
N GLU A 51 -4.69 -2.72 17.99
CA GLU A 51 -5.94 -2.02 18.27
C GLU A 51 -5.83 -0.48 18.15
N ASN A 52 -4.65 0.04 17.81
CA ASN A 52 -4.41 1.48 17.78
C ASN A 52 -4.33 2.01 16.35
N VAL A 53 -5.04 3.12 16.09
CA VAL A 53 -4.88 3.88 14.84
C VAL A 53 -3.54 4.62 14.89
N VAL A 54 -2.64 4.25 14.00
CA VAL A 54 -1.29 4.86 13.90
C VAL A 54 -1.18 5.84 12.75
N GLY A 55 -2.05 5.74 11.74
CA GLY A 55 -2.02 6.60 10.57
C GLY A 55 -3.38 6.79 9.91
N LYS A 56 -3.48 7.84 9.10
CA LYS A 56 -4.65 8.13 8.29
C LYS A 56 -4.23 8.61 6.91
N LEU A 57 -4.79 8.00 5.87
CA LEU A 57 -4.62 8.40 4.48
C LEU A 57 -5.97 8.90 3.95
N SER A 58 -6.02 10.14 3.46
CA SER A 58 -7.19 10.68 2.76
C SER A 58 -6.87 10.77 1.29
N LEU A 59 -7.70 10.11 0.46
CA LEU A 59 -7.42 9.86 -0.95
C LEU A 59 -8.65 10.21 -1.79
N SER A 60 -8.45 10.72 -3.01
CA SER A 60 -9.54 10.79 -3.98
C SER A 60 -9.93 9.39 -4.48
N HIS A 61 -11.11 9.25 -5.08
CA HIS A 61 -11.56 7.99 -5.67
C HIS A 61 -10.62 7.48 -6.77
N GLU A 62 -10.07 8.37 -7.60
CA GLU A 62 -9.12 8.03 -8.65
C GLU A 62 -7.81 7.50 -8.06
N THR A 63 -7.31 8.18 -7.02
CA THR A 63 -6.09 7.79 -6.32
C THR A 63 -6.26 6.42 -5.66
N LEU A 64 -7.42 6.15 -5.05
CA LEU A 64 -7.73 4.83 -4.48
C LEU A 64 -7.69 3.73 -5.55
N ARG A 65 -8.24 3.99 -6.74
CA ARG A 65 -8.23 3.02 -7.84
C ARG A 65 -6.81 2.70 -8.29
N SER A 66 -5.98 3.73 -8.49
CA SER A 66 -4.58 3.55 -8.84
C SER A 66 -3.79 2.84 -7.73
N LEU A 67 -4.06 3.14 -6.47
CA LEU A 67 -3.45 2.47 -5.33
C LEU A 67 -3.79 0.97 -5.33
N ARG A 68 -5.06 0.60 -5.51
CA ARG A 68 -5.49 -0.79 -5.64
C ARG A 68 -4.70 -1.52 -6.73
N ASP A 69 -4.60 -0.93 -7.91
CA ASP A 69 -3.94 -1.58 -9.06
C ASP A 69 -2.46 -1.83 -8.77
N LYS A 70 -1.78 -0.88 -8.12
CA LYS A 70 -0.38 -1.04 -7.70
C LYS A 70 -0.18 -2.05 -6.57
N LEU A 71 -1.10 -2.14 -5.62
CA LEU A 71 -1.06 -3.17 -4.59
C LEU A 71 -1.23 -4.57 -5.19
N VAL A 72 -2.15 -4.74 -6.13
CA VAL A 72 -2.36 -6.02 -6.83
C VAL A 72 -1.12 -6.42 -7.62
N GLU A 73 -0.54 -5.49 -8.39
CA GLU A 73 0.71 -5.71 -9.13
C GLU A 73 1.84 -6.13 -8.17
N GLY A 74 2.02 -5.41 -7.07
CA GLY A 74 3.06 -5.71 -6.08
C GLY A 74 2.89 -7.06 -5.38
N ILE A 75 1.66 -7.47 -5.06
CA ILE A 75 1.37 -8.80 -4.50
C ILE A 75 1.73 -9.89 -5.51
N GLN A 76 1.37 -9.72 -6.78
CA GLN A 76 1.68 -10.69 -7.84
C GLN A 76 3.19 -10.85 -8.04
N GLU A 77 3.94 -9.74 -8.03
CA GLU A 77 5.40 -9.77 -8.12
C GLU A 77 6.03 -10.44 -6.91
N PHE A 78 5.51 -10.16 -5.70
CA PHE A 78 5.98 -10.79 -4.47
C PHE A 78 5.75 -12.30 -4.48
N ASP A 79 4.53 -12.76 -4.81
CA ASP A 79 4.19 -14.19 -4.89
C ASP A 79 5.08 -14.92 -5.90
N LYS A 80 5.31 -14.30 -7.07
CA LYS A 80 6.21 -14.83 -8.09
C LYS A 80 7.65 -14.96 -7.57
N ALA A 81 8.14 -13.96 -6.84
CA ALA A 81 9.49 -13.98 -6.27
C ALA A 81 9.64 -14.99 -5.12
N ALA A 82 8.60 -15.13 -4.30
CA ALA A 82 8.56 -16.07 -3.18
C ALA A 82 8.31 -17.53 -3.62
N GLY A 83 7.85 -17.75 -4.86
CA GLY A 83 7.50 -19.07 -5.39
C GLY A 83 6.28 -19.69 -4.70
N LEU A 84 5.47 -18.88 -4.03
CA LEU A 84 4.33 -19.27 -3.22
C LEU A 84 3.21 -18.25 -3.44
N SER A 85 1.96 -18.71 -3.50
CA SER A 85 0.81 -17.80 -3.44
C SER A 85 0.27 -17.81 -2.02
N LEU A 86 0.36 -16.66 -1.35
CA LEU A 86 -0.14 -16.52 0.00
C LEU A 86 -1.61 -16.07 -0.04
N PRO A 87 -2.54 -16.84 0.55
CA PRO A 87 -3.93 -16.44 0.61
C PRO A 87 -4.07 -15.16 1.45
N SER A 88 -4.97 -14.27 1.05
CA SER A 88 -5.31 -13.12 1.88
C SER A 88 -6.00 -13.56 3.17
N SER A 89 -6.06 -12.68 4.17
CA SER A 89 -6.82 -12.95 5.41
C SER A 89 -8.30 -13.23 5.14
N ASP A 90 -8.88 -12.64 4.09
CA ASP A 90 -10.26 -12.90 3.67
C ASP A 90 -10.39 -14.28 3.02
N ASP A 91 -9.42 -14.71 2.22
CA ASP A 91 -9.40 -16.06 1.63
C ASP A 91 -9.31 -17.14 2.71
N ILE A 92 -8.51 -16.90 3.75
CA ILE A 92 -8.40 -17.79 4.91
C ILE A 92 -9.73 -17.82 5.67
N SER A 93 -10.30 -16.65 6.00
CA SER A 93 -11.59 -16.53 6.68
C SER A 93 -12.72 -17.24 5.92
N ASN A 94 -12.80 -17.02 4.60
CA ASN A 94 -13.79 -17.65 3.73
C ASN A 94 -13.60 -19.18 3.66
N SER A 95 -12.36 -19.66 3.63
CA SER A 95 -12.05 -21.09 3.63
C SER A 95 -12.45 -21.75 4.96
N LEU A 96 -12.19 -21.07 6.09
CA LEU A 96 -12.59 -21.54 7.43
C LEU A 96 -14.11 -21.56 7.61
N GLN A 97 -14.83 -20.56 7.11
CA GLN A 97 -16.29 -20.54 7.11
C GLN A 97 -16.88 -21.67 6.27
N LYS A 98 -16.36 -21.89 5.05
CA LYS A 98 -16.78 -23.00 4.17
C LYS A 98 -16.48 -24.37 4.76
N ALA A 99 -15.40 -24.51 5.53
CA ALA A 99 -15.04 -25.73 6.24
C ALA A 99 -15.88 -25.98 7.51
N GLY A 100 -16.83 -25.09 7.84
CA GLY A 100 -17.69 -25.22 9.02
C GLY A 100 -16.97 -24.94 10.35
N ALA A 101 -15.79 -24.33 10.31
CA ALA A 101 -14.91 -24.20 11.48
C ALA A 101 -15.20 -22.98 12.37
N VAL A 102 -16.11 -22.07 11.98
CA VAL A 102 -16.45 -20.88 12.80
C VAL A 102 -17.95 -20.60 12.78
N VAL A 103 -18.61 -20.84 13.92
CA VAL A 103 -19.86 -20.17 14.30
C VAL A 103 -19.48 -18.79 14.83
N VAL A 104 -19.72 -17.73 14.07
CA VAL A 104 -19.55 -16.37 14.60
C VAL A 104 -20.80 -16.02 15.42
N PRO A 105 -20.70 -15.73 16.73
CA PRO A 105 -21.82 -15.15 17.47
C PRO A 105 -22.04 -13.73 16.94
N ARG A 106 -23.28 -13.43 16.54
CA ARG A 106 -23.66 -12.07 16.16
C ARG A 106 -23.58 -11.17 17.39
N GLY A 107 -22.70 -10.17 17.35
CA GLY A 107 -22.63 -9.04 18.26
C GLY A 107 -22.43 -7.77 17.46
#